data_AF-A0A9W4SZF5-F1
#
_entry.id   AF-A0A9W4SZF5-F1
#
_cell.length_a   1.000
_cell.length_b   1.000
_cell.length_c   1.000
_cell.angle_alpha   90.00
_cell.angle_beta   90.00
_cell.angle_gamma   90.00
#
_symmetry.space_group_name_H-M   'P 1'
#
loop_
_entity.id
_entity.type
_entity.pdbx_description
1 polymer ?
#
loop_
_entity_poly.entity_id
_entity_poly.type
_entity_poly.pdbx_seq_one_letter_code
_entity_poly.pdbx_strand_id
1 'polypeptide(L)' 'SCVILSKFELGIFCRAIQDYKVNLAPIVPPVVLLLVKSPIARKYDLSSLRLAISAAAPLSKDLIKQ' A
#
# COMPACT_ATOMS: atom_id res chain seq x y z
N SER A 1 3.63 -15.19 9.40
CA SER A 1 3.93 -14.04 10.29
C SER A 1 2.99 -12.90 9.92
N CYS A 2 2.63 -12.05 10.87
CA CYS A 2 1.77 -10.87 10.63
C CYS A 2 2.46 -9.64 11.23
N VAL A 3 2.47 -8.52 10.50
CA VAL A 3 3.01 -7.24 10.96
C VAL A 3 1.84 -6.31 11.22
N ILE A 4 1.72 -5.83 12.45
CA ILE A 4 0.65 -4.93 12.87
C ILE A 4 1.28 -3.55 13.14
N LEU A 5 0.72 -2.52 12.53
CA LEU A 5 1.09 -1.14 12.77
C LEU A 5 0.02 -0.52 13.68
N SER A 6 0.44 0.00 14.84
CA SER A 6 -0.45 0.68 15.79
C SER A 6 -1.03 1.98 15.23
N LYS A 7 -0.32 2.61 14.30
CA LYS A 7 -0.76 3.77 13.53
C LYS A 7 -0.22 3.70 12.11
N PHE A 8 -1.03 4.11 11.14
CA PHE A 8 -0.57 4.22 9.76
C PHE A 8 0.32 5.45 9.57
N GLU A 9 1.55 5.20 9.11
CA GLU A 9 2.55 6.18 8.70
C GLU A 9 3.21 5.60 7.44
N LEU A 10 3.20 6.34 6.32
CA LEU A 10 3.64 5.82 5.03
C LEU A 10 5.08 5.29 5.06
N GLY A 11 6.01 6.01 5.70
CA GLY A 11 7.40 5.59 5.79
C GLY A 11 7.58 4.30 6.60
N ILE A 12 6.86 4.17 7.71
CA ILE A 12 6.90 2.97 8.56
C ILE A 12 6.29 1.78 7.81
N PHE A 13 5.19 2.00 7.09
CA PHE A 13 4.54 1.00 6.26
C PHE A 13 5.47 0.47 5.16
N CYS A 14 6.10 1.36 4.39
CA CYS A 14 7.05 0.96 3.35
C CYS A 14 8.28 0.23 3.93
N ARG A 15 8.82 0.71 5.06
CA ARG A 15 9.93 0.05 5.75
C ARG A 15 9.54 -1.35 6.22
N ALA A 16 8.34 -1.51 6.77
CA ALA A 16 7.84 -2.82 7.20
C ALA A 16 7.71 -3.80 6.04
N ILE A 17 7.30 -3.34 4.86
CA ILE A 17 7.26 -4.20 3.66
C ILE A 17 8.67 -4.66 3.29
N GLN A 18 9.65 -3.75 3.27
CA GLN A 18 11.03 -4.06 2.93
C GLN A 18 11.68 -5.03 3.94
N ASP A 19 11.62 -4.70 5.24
CA ASP A 19 12.33 -5.43 6.30
C ASP A 19 11.73 -6.82 6.52
N TYR A 20 10.40 -6.93 6.48
CA TYR A 20 9.69 -8.20 6.72
C TYR A 20 9.27 -8.93 5.45
N LYS A 21 9.62 -8.39 4.27
CA LYS A 21 9.25 -8.92 2.93
C LYS A 21 7.76 -9.24 2.83
N VAL A 22 6.92 -8.30 3.24
CA VAL A 22 5.46 -8.47 3.24
C VAL A 22 4.98 -8.73 1.81
N ASN A 23 4.17 -9.77 1.62
CA ASN A 23 3.65 -10.19 0.32
C ASN A 23 2.17 -9.85 0.11
N LEU A 24 1.44 -9.54 1.18
CA LEU A 24 0.03 -9.19 1.15
C LEU A 24 -0.23 -8.02 2.10
N ALA A 25 -0.88 -6.97 1.59
CA ALA A 25 -1.26 -5.79 2.37
C ALA A 25 -2.75 -5.45 2.15
N PRO A 26 -3.62 -5.63 3.16
CA PRO A 26 -4.99 -5.14 3.09
C PRO A 26 -4.97 -3.63 3.40
N ILE A 27 -5.18 -2.80 2.37
CA ILE A 27 -5.09 -1.33 2.47
C ILE A 27 -6.27 -0.67 1.78
N VAL A 28 -6.73 0.47 2.29
CA VAL A 28 -7.84 1.22 1.72
C VAL A 28 -7.41 2.04 0.48
N PRO A 29 -8.33 2.42 -0.43
CA PRO A 29 -7.97 3.14 -1.67
C PRO A 29 -7.13 4.41 -1.46
N PRO A 30 -7.40 5.26 -0.43
CA PRO A 30 -6.56 6.43 -0.16
C PRO A 30 -5.09 6.10 0.14
N VAL A 31 -4.81 4.96 0.76
CA VAL A 31 -3.44 4.51 1.07
C VAL A 31 -2.72 4.08 -0.21
N VAL A 32 -3.41 3.41 -1.13
CA VAL A 32 -2.88 3.07 -2.45
C VAL A 32 -2.51 4.36 -3.21
N LEU A 33 -3.40 5.35 -3.23
CA LEU A 33 -3.14 6.63 -3.87
C LEU A 33 -1.93 7.34 -3.26
N LEU A 34 -1.80 7.28 -1.92
CA LEU A 34 -0.67 7.87 -1.20
C LEU A 34 0.66 7.17 -1.54
N LEU A 35 0.66 5.84 -1.66
CA LEU A 35 1.82 5.06 -2.10
C LEU A 35 2.27 5.44 -3.52
N VAL A 36 1.32 5.64 -4.42
CA VAL A 36 1.60 6.01 -5.83
C VAL A 36 2.10 7.45 -5.95
N LYS A 37 1.49 8.39 -5.22
CA LYS A 37 1.79 9.83 -5.32
C LYS A 37 3.01 10.26 -4.52
N SER A 38 3.31 9.59 -3.40
CA SER A 38 4.38 10.04 -2.51
C SER A 38 5.76 9.60 -2.99
N PRO A 39 6.74 10.51 -3.07
CA PRO A 39 8.11 10.17 -3.44
C PRO A 39 8.81 9.29 -2.39
N ILE A 40 8.26 9.22 -1.17
CA ILE A 40 8.80 8.41 -0.07
C ILE A 40 8.73 6.92 -0.41
N ALA A 41 7.66 6.46 -1.07
CA ALA A 41 7.50 5.05 -1.41
C ALA A 41 8.61 4.54 -2.34
N ARG A 42 9.15 5.43 -3.19
CA ARG A 42 10.26 5.10 -4.11
C ARG A 42 11.61 4.88 -3.41
N LYS A 43 11.73 5.25 -2.13
CA LYS A 43 12.95 5.06 -1.35
C LYS A 43 13.09 3.66 -0.75
N TYR A 44 12.05 2.82 -0.85
CA TYR A 44 11.99 1.49 -0.25
C TYR A 44 11.82 0.42 -1.32
N ASP A 45 12.36 -0.77 -1.06
CA ASP A 45 12.10 -1.95 -1.88
C ASP A 45 10.74 -2.56 -1.50
N LEU A 46 9.76 -2.39 -2.39
CA LEU A 46 8.41 -2.93 -2.26
C LEU A 46 8.17 -4.15 -3.17
N SER A 47 9.23 -4.72 -3.77
CA SER A 47 9.12 -5.82 -4.74
C SER A 47 8.56 -7.12 -4.15
N SER A 48 8.61 -7.28 -2.83
CA SER A 48 8.00 -8.43 -2.14
C SER A 48 6.48 -8.40 -2.17
N LEU A 49 5.87 -7.21 -2.33
CA LEU A 49 4.43 -7.03 -2.24
C LEU A 49 3.76 -7.55 -3.51
N ARG A 50 3.01 -8.66 -3.39
CA ARG A 50 2.34 -9.32 -4.51
C ARG A 50 0.87 -8.93 -4.63
N LEU A 51 0.23 -8.62 -3.51
CA LEU A 51 -1.19 -8.33 -3.47
C LEU A 51 -1.48 -7.16 -2.52
N ALA A 52 -2.03 -6.09 -3.07
CA ALA A 52 -2.66 -5.02 -2.31
C ALA A 52 -4.18 -5.17 -2.44
N ILE A 53 -4.85 -5.61 -1.38
CA ILE A 53 -6.31 -5.77 -1.39
C ILE A 53 -6.93 -4.46 -0.92
N SER A 54 -7.62 -3.79 -1.83
CA SER A 54 -8.44 -2.63 -1.52
C SER A 54 -9.91 -3.02 -1.45
N ALA A 55 -10.34 -3.50 -0.29
CA ALA A 55 -11.70 -3.99 -0.05
C ALA A 55 -12.70 -2.91 0.40
N ALA A 56 -12.30 -1.63 0.43
CA ALA A 56 -13.10 -0.56 1.05
C ALA A 56 -13.23 0.68 0.15
N ALA A 57 -13.93 0.56 -0.97
CA ALA A 57 -14.84 1.56 -1.55
C ALA A 57 -15.25 1.09 -2.98
N PRO A 58 -16.50 1.32 -3.43
CA PRO A 58 -16.83 1.18 -4.84
C PRO A 58 -15.99 2.19 -5.65
N LEU A 59 -15.17 1.70 -6.57
CA LEU A 59 -14.42 2.53 -7.50
C LEU A 59 -15.44 3.19 -8.44
N SER A 60 -15.71 4.48 -8.27
CA SER A 60 -16.57 5.24 -9.17
C SER A 60 -16.09 5.08 -10.61
N LYS A 61 -17.03 4.85 -11.52
CA LYS A 61 -16.84 4.46 -12.93
C LYS A 61 -16.04 5.49 -13.78
N ASP A 62 -15.65 6.63 -13.21
CA ASP A 62 -14.89 7.70 -13.86
C ASP A 62 -13.45 7.35 -14.27
N LEU A 63 -12.93 6.19 -13.85
CA LEU A 63 -11.61 5.70 -14.29
C LEU A 63 -11.68 4.57 -15.32
N ILE A 64 -12.89 4.26 -15.82
CA ILE A 64 -13.13 3.22 -16.82
C ILE A 64 -13.74 3.86 -18.08
N LYS A 65 -12.94 4.66 -18.80
CA LYS A 65 -12.97 4.90 -20.27
C LYS A 65 -12.31 6.24 -20.63
N GLN A 66 -11.31 6.18 -21.51
CA GLN A 66 -11.48 6.89 -22.78
C GLN A 66 -12.38 6.04 -23.67
#